data_AF-A0A8S1FAZ7-F1
#
_entry.id   AF-A0A8S1FAZ7-F1
#
_cell.length_a   1.000
_cell.length_b   1.000
_cell.length_c   1.000
_cell.angle_alpha   90.00
_cell.angle_beta   90.00
_cell.angle_gamma   90.00
#
_symmetry.space_group_name_H-M   'P 1'
#
loop_
_entity.id
_entity.type
_entity.pdbx_description
1 polymer ?
#
loop_
_entity_poly.entity_id
_entity_poly.type
_entity_poly.pdbx_seq_one_letter_code
_entity_poly.pdbx_strand_id
1 'polypeptide(L)'
;MSSKKSRPVEELEAALFFFKWSRTALETYAKTIKINYLKKLIEHCTRTRIDDDANILNYNGISSDPKNLIDDSKDAKKRLEAAKKRMGTSQIPDSDEDDYFKPNKIVSLVELACLYRIKALLKMCEELTKLMARMATWLDENRSLLRKFANLISILPDCRRIFESVCGVGEVFRLLSIDWTKCDQSKFLVPSKDDYTSEENYELVIVDAKNYCPHLITKINYFRTLIYTIGCSFTAMLETIFLKVAYERCEIRSKQINEILKNLPPQFLYAENYRKLSRRTMKLLECPPKNDHSFPMISSIRNDTKTKSSSKKQKAPIATKSEKYQSR
;
A
#
# COMPACT_ATOMS: atom_id res chain seq x y z
N MET A 1 -6.52 43.79 -20.60
CA MET A 1 -5.13 43.31 -20.80
C MET A 1 -4.85 42.18 -19.81
N SER A 2 -4.74 40.93 -20.28
CA SER A 2 -4.45 39.79 -19.41
C SER A 2 -2.94 39.74 -19.14
N SER A 3 -2.54 39.98 -17.88
CA SER A 3 -1.17 39.82 -17.41
C SER A 3 -0.75 38.36 -17.56
N LYS A 4 0.15 38.06 -18.50
CA LYS A 4 0.75 36.72 -18.62
C LYS A 4 1.53 36.42 -17.34
N LYS A 5 1.11 35.39 -16.61
CA LYS A 5 1.84 34.90 -15.42
C LYS A 5 3.22 34.40 -15.86
N SER A 6 4.23 34.59 -15.00
CA SER A 6 5.55 34.01 -15.27
C SER A 6 5.48 32.49 -15.16
N ARG A 7 6.22 31.77 -16.00
CA ARG A 7 6.24 30.30 -16.04
C ARG A 7 6.45 29.64 -14.66
N PRO A 8 7.38 30.10 -13.81
CA PRO A 8 7.57 29.52 -12.48
C PRO A 8 6.36 29.68 -11.57
N VAL A 9 5.62 30.79 -11.70
CA VAL A 9 4.36 30.98 -10.98
C VAL A 9 3.29 30.05 -11.51
N GLU A 10 3.20 29.83 -12.82
CA GLU A 10 2.27 28.83 -13.38
C GLU A 10 2.58 27.40 -12.90
N GLU A 11 3.85 27.02 -12.86
CA GLU A 11 4.29 25.70 -12.37
C GLU A 11 3.98 25.51 -10.88
N LEU A 12 4.16 26.55 -10.06
CA LEU A 12 3.76 26.53 -8.66
C LEU A 12 2.24 26.35 -8.52
N GLU A 13 1.44 27.10 -9.27
CA GLU A 13 -0.02 26.99 -9.23
C GLU A 13 -0.51 25.59 -9.65
N ALA A 14 0.14 24.99 -10.64
CA ALA A 14 -0.10 23.60 -11.03
C ALA A 14 0.25 22.62 -9.90
N ALA A 15 1.39 22.82 -9.24
CA ALA A 15 1.82 21.98 -8.13
C ALA A 15 0.82 22.03 -6.95
N LEU A 16 0.35 23.23 -6.60
CA LEU A 16 -0.66 23.44 -5.56
C LEU A 16 -1.97 22.74 -5.91
N PHE A 17 -2.43 22.87 -7.17
CA PHE A 17 -3.61 22.17 -7.65
C PHE A 17 -3.46 20.65 -7.52
N PHE A 18 -2.38 20.08 -8.07
CA PHE A 18 -2.17 18.63 -8.05
C PHE A 18 -2.11 18.08 -6.62
N PHE A 19 -1.43 18.78 -5.71
CA PHE A 19 -1.37 18.35 -4.32
C PHE A 19 -2.75 18.32 -3.65
N LYS A 20 -3.55 19.39 -3.81
CA LYS A 20 -4.89 19.46 -3.23
C LYS A 20 -5.88 18.48 -3.84
N TRP A 21 -5.82 18.32 -5.16
CA TRP A 21 -6.63 17.32 -5.85
C TRP A 21 -6.27 15.93 -5.34
N SER A 22 -4.97 15.62 -5.24
CA SER A 22 -4.48 14.32 -4.76
C SER A 22 -4.96 13.99 -3.36
N ARG A 23 -4.97 14.99 -2.46
CA ARG A 23 -5.53 14.83 -1.10
C ARG A 23 -7.00 14.40 -1.17
N THR A 24 -7.83 15.15 -1.90
CA THR A 24 -9.27 14.88 -2.01
C THR A 24 -9.53 13.53 -2.68
N ALA A 25 -8.82 13.23 -3.77
CA ALA A 25 -8.97 11.99 -4.50
C ALA A 25 -8.51 10.77 -3.70
N LEU A 26 -7.38 10.86 -2.99
CA LEU A 26 -6.91 9.79 -2.11
C LEU A 26 -7.90 9.50 -0.98
N GLU A 27 -8.50 10.54 -0.39
CA GLU A 27 -9.53 10.39 0.64
C GLU A 27 -10.76 9.65 0.09
N THR A 28 -11.25 10.04 -1.09
CA THR A 28 -12.36 9.38 -1.77
C THR A 28 -12.04 7.92 -2.11
N TYR A 29 -10.89 7.65 -2.73
CA TYR A 29 -10.47 6.30 -3.07
C TYR A 29 -10.27 5.42 -1.84
N ALA A 30 -9.69 5.94 -0.75
CA ALA A 30 -9.56 5.20 0.49
C ALA A 30 -10.93 4.82 1.08
N LYS A 31 -11.92 5.73 1.04
CA LYS A 31 -13.30 5.43 1.45
C LYS A 31 -13.94 4.36 0.57
N THR A 32 -13.80 4.45 -0.75
CA THR A 32 -14.34 3.44 -1.67
C THR A 32 -13.67 2.07 -1.47
N ILE A 33 -12.35 2.00 -1.31
CA ILE A 33 -11.63 0.74 -1.02
C ILE A 33 -12.06 0.16 0.33
N LYS A 34 -12.27 1.02 1.33
CA LYS A 34 -12.77 0.60 2.66
C LYS A 34 -14.13 -0.10 2.55
N ILE A 35 -15.05 0.43 1.75
CA ILE A 35 -16.38 -0.16 1.54
C ILE A 35 -16.30 -1.39 0.63
N ASN A 36 -15.72 -1.24 -0.56
CA ASN A 36 -15.77 -2.24 -1.61
C ASN A 36 -14.87 -3.46 -1.37
N TYR A 37 -13.85 -3.33 -0.52
CA TYR A 37 -12.87 -4.39 -0.25
C TYR A 37 -12.75 -4.70 1.24
N LEU A 38 -12.38 -3.72 2.08
CA LEU A 38 -12.09 -4.00 3.49
C LEU A 38 -13.33 -4.50 4.25
N LYS A 39 -14.48 -3.84 4.11
CA LYS A 39 -15.74 -4.23 4.75
C LYS A 39 -16.10 -5.67 4.40
N LYS A 40 -16.11 -6.00 3.11
CA LYS A 40 -16.39 -7.37 2.62
C LYS A 40 -15.43 -8.40 3.19
N LEU A 41 -14.13 -8.10 3.23
CA LEU A 41 -13.14 -9.00 3.81
C LEU A 41 -13.36 -9.21 5.30
N ILE A 42 -13.74 -8.17 6.06
CA ILE A 42 -14.03 -8.33 7.48
C ILE A 42 -15.28 -9.19 7.65
N GLU A 43 -16.38 -8.86 6.98
CA GLU A 43 -17.62 -9.64 7.07
C GLU A 43 -17.39 -11.12 6.73
N HIS A 44 -16.58 -11.40 5.73
CA HIS A 44 -16.18 -12.76 5.38
C HIS A 44 -15.27 -13.42 6.42
N CYS A 45 -14.19 -12.75 6.82
CA CYS A 45 -13.16 -13.34 7.68
C CYS A 45 -13.61 -13.48 9.14
N THR A 46 -14.43 -12.57 9.63
CA THR A 46 -14.87 -12.50 11.04
C THR A 46 -16.31 -12.96 11.22
N ARG A 47 -17.06 -13.18 10.13
CA ARG A 47 -18.49 -13.57 10.14
C ARG A 47 -19.35 -12.58 10.92
N THR A 48 -18.92 -11.33 11.00
CA THR A 48 -19.61 -10.25 11.69
C THR A 48 -20.06 -9.24 10.66
N ARG A 49 -21.38 -9.01 10.55
CA ARG A 49 -21.92 -7.95 9.70
C ARG A 49 -21.51 -6.59 10.28
N ILE A 50 -21.07 -5.68 9.42
CA ILE A 50 -20.66 -4.35 9.85
C ILE A 50 -21.59 -3.32 9.22
N ASP A 51 -22.17 -2.45 10.04
CA ASP A 51 -22.96 -1.32 9.55
C ASP A 51 -22.05 -0.27 8.93
N ASP A 52 -22.55 0.47 7.93
CA ASP A 52 -21.76 1.44 7.15
C ASP A 52 -21.13 2.56 8.00
N ASP A 53 -21.73 2.87 9.15
CA ASP A 53 -21.28 3.91 10.08
C ASP A 53 -20.29 3.40 11.15
N ALA A 54 -20.03 2.09 11.20
CA ALA A 54 -19.07 1.56 12.15
C ALA A 54 -17.65 2.02 11.78
N ASN A 55 -16.85 2.33 12.79
CA ASN A 55 -15.46 2.72 12.60
C ASN A 55 -14.61 1.48 12.23
N ILE A 56 -14.78 0.99 11.00
CA ILE A 56 -14.25 -0.30 10.48
C ILE A 56 -12.74 -0.48 10.73
N LEU A 57 -11.99 0.62 10.74
CA LEU A 57 -10.54 0.60 10.99
C LEU A 57 -10.16 0.37 12.46
N ASN A 58 -11.08 0.67 13.38
CA ASN A 58 -10.96 0.39 14.80
C ASN A 58 -11.57 -0.97 15.20
N TYR A 59 -11.96 -1.81 14.23
CA TYR A 59 -12.40 -3.18 14.53
C TYR A 59 -11.22 -3.97 15.11
N ASN A 60 -11.21 -4.12 16.45
CA ASN A 60 -10.11 -4.69 17.23
C ASN A 60 -10.05 -6.22 17.23
N GLY A 61 -10.90 -6.92 16.46
CA GLY A 61 -10.88 -8.39 16.39
C GLY A 61 -9.59 -9.00 15.82
N ILE A 62 -8.64 -8.18 15.35
CA ILE A 62 -7.31 -8.55 14.84
C ILE A 62 -6.33 -7.42 15.21
N SER A 63 -6.10 -7.16 16.50
CA SER A 63 -5.02 -6.29 16.96
C SER A 63 -3.75 -7.11 17.18
N SER A 64 -2.62 -6.65 16.64
CA SER A 64 -1.28 -7.26 16.81
C SER A 64 -0.46 -6.55 17.91
N ASP A 65 -1.11 -5.71 18.72
CA ASP A 65 -0.45 -4.82 19.67
C ASP A 65 -0.36 -5.48 21.06
N PRO A 66 0.82 -5.96 21.51
CA PRO A 66 0.95 -6.75 22.74
C PRO A 66 0.62 -5.98 24.02
N LYS A 67 0.48 -4.65 23.95
CA LYS A 67 0.12 -3.79 25.09
C LYS A 67 -1.39 -3.55 25.23
N ASN A 68 -2.18 -3.91 24.21
CA ASN A 68 -3.64 -3.81 24.21
C ASN A 68 -4.31 -5.20 24.18
N LEU A 69 -3.60 -6.24 24.65
CA LEU A 69 -4.17 -7.53 24.97
C LEU A 69 -5.13 -7.35 26.16
N ILE A 70 -6.35 -6.91 25.86
CA ILE A 70 -7.51 -7.26 26.66
C ILE A 70 -7.47 -8.79 26.76
N ASP A 71 -7.73 -9.35 27.95
CA ASP A 71 -7.75 -10.79 28.19
C ASP A 71 -8.78 -11.49 27.29
N ASP A 72 -8.37 -11.73 26.05
CA ASP A 72 -9.12 -12.36 24.97
C ASP A 72 -9.35 -13.84 25.27
N SER A 73 -8.83 -14.37 26.39
CA SER A 73 -9.08 -15.75 26.82
C SER A 73 -10.58 -16.02 26.96
N LYS A 74 -11.36 -15.05 27.44
CA LYS A 74 -12.82 -15.19 27.56
C LYS A 74 -13.53 -15.16 26.21
N ASP A 75 -13.13 -14.27 25.30
CA ASP A 75 -13.75 -14.18 23.98
C ASP A 75 -13.30 -15.33 23.05
N ALA A 76 -12.04 -15.72 23.12
CA ALA A 76 -11.48 -16.90 22.46
C ALA A 76 -12.14 -18.19 22.97
N LYS A 77 -12.36 -18.35 24.28
CA LYS A 77 -13.13 -19.47 24.84
C LYS A 77 -14.59 -19.44 24.36
N LYS A 78 -15.22 -18.27 24.29
CA LYS A 78 -16.60 -18.13 23.80
C LYS A 78 -16.70 -18.49 22.30
N ARG A 79 -15.72 -18.09 21.49
CA ARG A 79 -15.60 -18.47 20.07
C ARG A 79 -15.31 -19.97 19.90
N LEU A 80 -14.47 -20.54 20.75
CA LEU A 80 -14.14 -21.96 20.75
C LEU A 80 -15.36 -22.82 21.15
N GLU A 81 -16.09 -22.43 22.19
CA GLU A 81 -17.35 -23.08 22.59
C GLU A 81 -18.44 -22.93 21.52
N ALA A 82 -18.53 -21.76 20.87
CA ALA A 82 -19.45 -21.56 19.75
C ALA A 82 -19.06 -22.39 18.51
N ALA A 83 -17.77 -22.63 18.27
CA ALA A 83 -17.31 -23.51 17.21
C ALA A 83 -17.56 -24.99 17.55
N LYS A 84 -17.33 -25.38 18.81
CA LYS A 84 -17.58 -26.72 19.34
C LYS A 84 -19.06 -27.09 19.29
N LYS A 85 -19.97 -26.17 19.65
CA LYS A 85 -21.42 -26.34 19.48
C LYS A 85 -21.82 -26.55 18.01
N ARG A 86 -21.24 -25.79 17.09
CA ARG A 86 -21.51 -25.93 15.64
C ARG A 86 -21.02 -27.25 15.06
N MET A 87 -19.93 -27.81 15.57
CA MET A 87 -19.46 -29.14 15.17
C MET A 87 -20.31 -30.28 15.75
N GLY A 88 -21.03 -30.03 16.85
CA GLY A 88 -21.92 -31.01 17.49
C GLY A 88 -23.31 -31.13 16.88
N THR A 89 -23.80 -30.09 16.20
CA THR A 89 -25.09 -30.10 15.49
C THR A 89 -24.86 -30.23 13.99
N SER A 90 -24.40 -31.40 13.56
CA SER A 90 -24.57 -31.83 12.18
C SER A 90 -25.93 -32.52 12.05
N GLN A 91 -27.01 -31.75 12.19
CA GLN A 91 -28.33 -32.15 11.71
C GLN A 91 -28.71 -31.18 10.59
N ILE A 92 -28.91 -31.77 9.42
CA ILE A 92 -29.37 -31.16 8.18
C ILE A 92 -30.84 -30.76 8.41
N PRO A 93 -31.23 -29.48 8.31
CA PRO A 93 -32.63 -29.13 8.14
C PRO A 93 -32.92 -29.03 6.65
N ASP A 94 -33.80 -29.91 6.17
CA ASP A 94 -34.55 -29.71 4.94
C ASP A 94 -35.54 -28.56 5.16
N SER A 95 -35.23 -27.37 4.65
CA SER A 95 -36.22 -26.29 4.48
C SER A 95 -35.73 -25.29 3.42
N ASP A 96 -36.50 -25.17 2.33
CA ASP A 96 -36.26 -24.35 1.14
C ASP A 96 -36.46 -22.82 1.33
N GLU A 97 -36.21 -22.27 2.52
CA GLU A 97 -36.22 -20.82 2.73
C GLU A 97 -34.91 -20.36 3.41
N ASP A 98 -34.26 -19.37 2.80
CA ASP A 98 -32.98 -18.71 3.16
C ASP A 98 -31.65 -19.41 2.79
N ASP A 99 -31.31 -19.41 1.50
CA ASP A 99 -30.05 -19.91 0.92
C ASP A 99 -28.79 -19.03 1.24
N TYR A 100 -28.82 -18.17 2.27
CA TYR A 100 -27.74 -17.19 2.54
C TYR A 100 -26.77 -17.53 3.68
N PHE A 101 -27.00 -18.61 4.43
CA PHE A 101 -26.08 -19.06 5.48
C PHE A 101 -25.62 -20.50 5.26
N LYS A 102 -24.99 -20.78 4.12
CA LYS A 102 -24.23 -22.03 3.97
C LYS A 102 -23.01 -22.00 4.91
N PRO A 103 -22.96 -22.85 5.96
CA PRO A 103 -21.76 -23.05 6.74
C PRO A 103 -20.80 -23.88 5.89
N ASN A 104 -19.61 -23.35 5.54
CA ASN A 104 -18.37 -24.12 5.25
C ASN A 104 -17.30 -23.40 4.39
N LYS A 105 -17.36 -22.09 4.11
CA LYS A 105 -16.15 -21.43 3.60
C LYS A 105 -15.15 -21.23 4.75
N ILE A 106 -14.14 -22.10 4.78
CA ILE A 106 -12.97 -21.99 5.63
C ILE A 106 -12.25 -20.70 5.23
N VAL A 107 -12.06 -19.78 6.17
CA VAL A 107 -11.25 -18.58 5.95
C VAL A 107 -9.79 -19.02 5.97
N SER A 108 -9.09 -18.75 4.88
CA SER A 108 -7.68 -19.05 4.73
C SER A 108 -6.79 -18.01 5.43
N LEU A 109 -5.57 -18.41 5.79
CA LEU A 109 -4.56 -17.49 6.31
C LEU A 109 -4.22 -16.38 5.31
N VAL A 110 -4.34 -16.67 4.00
CA VAL A 110 -4.10 -15.69 2.95
C VAL A 110 -5.15 -14.58 2.98
N GLU A 111 -6.41 -14.90 3.21
CA GLU A 111 -7.50 -13.92 3.31
C GLU A 111 -7.33 -13.03 4.55
N LEU A 112 -6.96 -13.60 5.69
CA LEU A 112 -6.62 -12.85 6.91
C LEU A 112 -5.40 -11.94 6.69
N ALA A 113 -4.40 -12.43 5.95
CA ALA A 113 -3.21 -11.68 5.58
C ALA A 113 -3.55 -10.51 4.64
N CYS A 114 -4.47 -10.69 3.68
CA CYS A 114 -4.99 -9.64 2.82
C CYS A 114 -5.77 -8.60 3.63
N LEU A 115 -6.65 -9.05 4.52
CA LEU A 115 -7.43 -8.22 5.43
C LEU A 115 -6.54 -7.32 6.29
N TYR A 116 -5.53 -7.90 6.94
CA TYR A 116 -4.59 -7.13 7.77
C TYR A 116 -3.86 -6.06 6.94
N ARG A 117 -3.34 -6.41 5.76
CA ARG A 117 -2.53 -5.51 4.94
C ARG A 117 -3.36 -4.38 4.33
N ILE A 118 -4.55 -4.68 3.81
CA ILE A 118 -5.42 -3.63 3.27
C ILE A 118 -5.88 -2.68 4.37
N LYS A 119 -6.17 -3.19 5.58
CA LYS A 119 -6.49 -2.39 6.76
C LYS A 119 -5.33 -1.46 7.14
N ALA A 120 -4.11 -2.00 7.20
CA ALA A 120 -2.92 -1.21 7.51
C ALA A 120 -2.67 -0.10 6.48
N LEU A 121 -2.75 -0.42 5.18
CA LEU A 121 -2.58 0.57 4.11
C LEU A 121 -3.66 1.65 4.14
N LEU A 122 -4.92 1.30 4.40
CA LEU A 122 -6.00 2.27 4.55
C LEU A 122 -5.80 3.20 5.76
N LYS A 123 -5.31 2.67 6.88
CA LYS A 123 -4.93 3.50 8.04
C LYS A 123 -3.80 4.48 7.68
N MET A 124 -2.81 4.04 6.91
CA MET A 124 -1.76 4.92 6.40
C MET A 124 -2.32 6.01 5.48
N CYS A 125 -3.28 5.69 4.62
CA CYS A 125 -3.97 6.69 3.80
C CYS A 125 -4.65 7.76 4.67
N GLU A 126 -5.37 7.37 5.72
CA GLU A 126 -6.04 8.31 6.62
C GLU A 126 -5.04 9.24 7.34
N GLU A 127 -3.92 8.71 7.82
CA GLU A 127 -2.89 9.53 8.45
C GLU A 127 -2.19 10.45 7.44
N LEU A 128 -1.90 9.96 6.23
CA LEU A 128 -1.32 10.79 5.17
C LEU A 128 -2.28 11.89 4.72
N THR A 129 -3.57 11.60 4.52
CA THR A 129 -4.55 12.61 4.08
C THR A 129 -4.76 13.68 5.13
N LYS A 130 -4.71 13.35 6.44
CA LYS A 130 -4.70 14.35 7.53
C LYS A 130 -3.50 15.30 7.43
N LEU A 131 -2.29 14.77 7.19
CA LEU A 131 -1.10 15.59 6.98
C LEU A 131 -1.19 16.42 5.70
N MET A 132 -1.66 15.83 4.60
CA MET A 132 -1.87 16.55 3.33
C MET A 132 -2.92 17.66 3.48
N ALA A 133 -3.96 17.47 4.30
CA ALA A 133 -4.95 18.50 4.57
C ALA A 133 -4.33 19.72 5.28
N ARG A 134 -3.58 19.47 6.36
CA ARG A 134 -2.82 20.52 7.06
C ARG A 134 -1.84 21.23 6.11
N MET A 135 -1.17 20.48 5.23
CA MET A 135 -0.24 21.06 4.27
C MET A 135 -0.96 21.91 3.24
N ALA A 136 -2.12 21.45 2.75
CA ALA A 136 -2.93 22.21 1.80
C ALA A 136 -3.37 23.55 2.39
N THR A 137 -3.80 23.57 3.66
CA THR A 137 -4.12 24.80 4.39
C THR A 137 -2.89 25.71 4.49
N TRP A 138 -1.75 25.19 4.94
CA TRP A 138 -0.52 25.97 5.04
C TRP A 138 -0.07 26.55 3.70
N LEU A 139 -0.15 25.77 2.61
CA LEU A 139 0.18 26.20 1.26
C LEU A 139 -0.72 27.35 0.78
N ASP A 140 -1.99 27.36 1.17
CA ASP A 140 -2.92 28.45 0.85
C ASP A 140 -2.62 29.73 1.62
N GLU A 141 -2.41 29.62 2.93
CA GLU A 141 -2.06 30.74 3.80
C GLU A 141 -0.74 31.39 3.38
N ASN A 142 0.20 30.59 2.87
CA ASN A 142 1.53 31.04 2.47
C ASN A 142 1.68 31.22 0.95
N ARG A 143 0.59 31.23 0.18
CA ARG A 143 0.65 31.30 -1.29
C ARG A 143 1.39 32.53 -1.82
N SER A 144 1.24 33.68 -1.19
CA SER A 144 1.94 34.92 -1.56
C SER A 144 3.45 34.82 -1.33
N LEU A 145 3.87 34.19 -0.23
CA LEU A 145 5.27 33.91 0.09
C LEU A 145 5.85 32.93 -0.94
N LEU A 146 5.16 31.82 -1.20
CA LEU A 146 5.60 30.81 -2.18
C LEU A 146 5.77 31.41 -3.57
N ARG A 147 4.89 32.32 -4.00
CA ARG A 147 5.04 33.02 -5.29
C ARG A 147 6.32 33.86 -5.37
N LYS A 148 6.76 34.49 -4.28
CA LYS A 148 8.05 35.22 -4.24
C LYS A 148 9.24 34.30 -4.46
N PHE A 149 9.13 33.05 -4.01
CA PHE A 149 10.16 32.02 -4.14
C PHE A 149 9.90 31.04 -5.29
N ALA A 150 8.94 31.30 -6.18
CA ALA A 150 8.53 30.36 -7.23
C ALA A 150 9.68 29.95 -8.16
N ASN A 151 10.64 30.84 -8.40
CA ASN A 151 11.83 30.56 -9.22
C ASN A 151 12.83 29.62 -8.53
N LEU A 152 12.71 29.42 -7.21
CA LEU A 152 13.65 28.67 -6.38
C LEU A 152 13.06 27.36 -5.85
N ILE A 153 11.74 27.22 -5.88
CA ILE A 153 10.99 26.06 -5.37
C ILE A 153 10.48 25.25 -6.56
N SER A 154 11.09 24.10 -6.83
CA SER A 154 10.61 23.17 -7.86
C SER A 154 9.87 22.00 -7.20
N ILE A 155 8.63 22.24 -6.77
CA ILE A 155 7.78 21.21 -6.14
C ILE A 155 6.83 20.51 -7.12
N LEU A 156 6.73 21.02 -8.35
CA LEU A 156 5.85 20.44 -9.37
C LEU A 156 6.15 18.96 -9.67
N PRO A 157 7.41 18.51 -9.82
CA PRO A 157 7.70 17.09 -10.08
C PRO A 157 7.19 16.17 -8.97
N ASP A 158 7.36 16.56 -7.71
CA ASP A 158 6.91 15.79 -6.55
C ASP A 158 5.37 15.78 -6.46
N CYS A 159 4.72 16.94 -6.60
CA CYS A 159 3.26 17.03 -6.62
C CYS A 159 2.64 16.22 -7.76
N ARG A 160 3.27 16.21 -8.94
CA ARG A 160 2.86 15.36 -10.05
C ARG A 160 3.01 13.89 -9.69
N ARG A 161 4.14 13.48 -9.09
CA ARG A 161 4.33 12.08 -8.70
C ARG A 161 3.31 11.61 -7.66
N ILE A 162 2.93 12.48 -6.71
CA ILE A 162 1.81 12.23 -5.78
C ILE A 162 0.51 12.04 -6.58
N PHE A 163 0.19 12.97 -7.48
CA PHE A 163 -1.00 12.91 -8.33
C PHE A 163 -1.08 11.61 -9.11
N GLU A 164 -0.03 11.26 -9.85
CA GLU A 164 0.01 10.04 -10.67
C GLU A 164 -0.12 8.78 -9.79
N SER A 165 0.45 8.80 -8.58
CA SER A 165 0.31 7.70 -7.63
C SER A 165 -1.12 7.56 -7.11
N VAL A 166 -1.82 8.66 -6.84
CA VAL A 166 -3.23 8.64 -6.42
C VAL A 166 -4.14 8.16 -7.54
N CYS A 167 -3.92 8.60 -8.79
CA CYS A 167 -4.62 8.03 -9.93
C CYS A 167 -4.32 6.54 -10.11
N GLY A 168 -3.07 6.13 -9.88
CA GLY A 168 -2.68 4.71 -9.87
C GLY A 168 -3.43 3.89 -8.82
N VAL A 169 -3.76 4.47 -7.65
CA VAL A 169 -4.63 3.79 -6.66
C VAL A 169 -6.01 3.54 -7.24
N GLY A 170 -6.61 4.56 -7.86
CA GLY A 170 -7.89 4.44 -8.55
C GLY A 170 -7.86 3.34 -9.62
N GLU A 171 -6.80 3.29 -10.41
CA GLU A 171 -6.63 2.32 -11.48
C GLU A 171 -6.44 0.88 -10.96
N VAL A 172 -5.55 0.69 -9.98
CA VAL A 172 -5.28 -0.62 -9.36
C VAL A 172 -6.55 -1.24 -8.79
N PHE A 173 -7.43 -0.43 -8.21
CA PHE A 173 -8.70 -0.91 -7.65
C PHE A 173 -9.88 -0.79 -8.60
N ARG A 174 -9.69 -0.24 -9.81
CA ARG A 174 -10.73 0.06 -10.81
C ARG A 174 -11.87 0.87 -10.20
N LEU A 175 -11.55 2.04 -9.66
CA LEU A 175 -12.48 2.95 -9.01
C LEU A 175 -12.91 4.04 -9.99
N LEU A 176 -14.12 4.57 -9.83
CA LEU A 176 -14.64 5.68 -10.60
C LEU A 176 -13.63 6.83 -10.61
N SER A 177 -13.24 7.27 -11.79
CA SER A 177 -12.24 8.32 -11.94
C SER A 177 -12.79 9.67 -11.53
N ILE A 178 -11.98 10.42 -10.77
CA ILE A 178 -12.34 11.76 -10.34
C ILE A 178 -11.86 12.73 -11.42
N ASP A 179 -12.77 13.56 -11.93
CA ASP A 179 -12.45 14.47 -13.01
C ASP A 179 -11.41 15.51 -12.58
N TRP A 180 -10.29 15.54 -13.32
CA TRP A 180 -9.23 16.55 -13.22
C TRP A 180 -9.02 17.28 -14.56
N THR A 181 -9.69 16.82 -15.64
CA THR A 181 -9.45 17.25 -17.03
C THR A 181 -9.95 18.66 -17.30
N LYS A 182 -11.01 19.08 -16.59
CA LYS A 182 -11.61 20.42 -16.74
C LYS A 182 -10.80 21.54 -16.11
N CYS A 183 -9.64 21.26 -15.50
CA CYS A 183 -8.80 22.27 -14.88
C CYS A 183 -7.77 22.85 -15.85
N ASP A 184 -7.51 24.16 -15.75
CA ASP A 184 -6.45 24.88 -16.49
C ASP A 184 -5.04 24.29 -16.29
N GLN A 185 -4.83 23.56 -15.19
CA GLN A 185 -3.55 22.94 -14.85
C GLN A 185 -3.33 21.57 -15.54
N SER A 186 -4.35 21.02 -16.19
CA SER A 186 -4.28 19.73 -16.91
C SER A 186 -3.17 19.68 -17.97
N LYS A 187 -2.82 20.83 -18.56
CA LYS A 187 -1.72 21.00 -19.52
C LYS A 187 -0.36 20.50 -19.01
N PHE A 188 -0.16 20.41 -17.69
CA PHE A 188 1.09 19.96 -17.09
C PHE A 188 1.22 18.43 -16.95
N LEU A 189 0.19 17.65 -17.29
CA LEU A 189 0.20 16.17 -17.19
C LEU A 189 0.45 15.46 -18.53
N VAL A 190 -0.03 16.04 -19.64
CA VAL A 190 -0.01 15.45 -21.01
C VAL A 190 -0.34 13.94 -21.01
N PRO A 191 -1.51 13.51 -20.49
CA PRO A 191 -1.84 12.09 -20.39
C PRO A 191 -2.32 11.50 -21.71
N SER A 192 -2.28 10.17 -21.83
CA SER A 192 -2.95 9.44 -22.90
C SER A 192 -4.47 9.42 -22.68
N LYS A 193 -5.27 9.10 -23.72
CA LYS A 193 -6.74 9.02 -23.60
C LYS A 193 -7.22 7.96 -22.61
N ASP A 194 -6.40 6.94 -22.37
CA ASP A 194 -6.72 5.80 -21.51
C ASP A 194 -6.08 5.93 -20.11
N ASP A 195 -5.30 6.98 -19.86
CA ASP A 195 -4.67 7.21 -18.56
C ASP A 195 -5.73 7.74 -17.58
N TYR A 196 -5.79 7.14 -16.38
CA TYR A 196 -6.57 7.64 -15.25
C TYR A 196 -8.09 7.65 -15.47
N THR A 197 -8.59 6.72 -16.30
CA THR A 197 -10.02 6.56 -16.58
C THR A 197 -10.54 5.20 -16.12
N SER A 198 -11.72 5.23 -15.50
CA SER A 198 -12.51 4.09 -15.06
C SER A 198 -13.90 4.61 -14.75
N GLU A 199 -14.91 3.94 -15.30
CA GLU A 199 -16.30 4.43 -15.35
C GLU A 199 -17.12 4.01 -14.13
N GLU A 200 -16.70 2.96 -13.44
CA GLU A 200 -17.44 2.40 -12.30
C GLU A 200 -16.50 1.99 -11.18
N ASN A 201 -17.06 1.89 -9.98
CA ASN A 201 -16.35 1.36 -8.82
C ASN A 201 -16.45 -0.17 -8.82
N TYR A 202 -15.33 -0.84 -9.06
CA TYR A 202 -15.25 -2.28 -8.89
C TYR A 202 -15.39 -2.66 -7.42
N GLU A 203 -16.13 -3.73 -7.17
CA GLU A 203 -16.40 -4.27 -5.85
C GLU A 203 -15.80 -5.68 -5.71
N LEU A 204 -15.18 -5.98 -4.57
CA LEU A 204 -14.62 -7.31 -4.34
C LEU A 204 -15.73 -8.36 -4.34
N VAL A 205 -15.53 -9.46 -5.08
CA VAL A 205 -16.44 -10.61 -5.09
C VAL A 205 -15.74 -11.79 -4.43
N ILE A 206 -16.29 -12.25 -3.30
CA ILE A 206 -15.68 -13.32 -2.49
C ILE A 206 -16.18 -14.68 -2.99
N VAL A 207 -15.33 -15.33 -3.79
CA VAL A 207 -15.55 -16.70 -4.32
C VAL A 207 -14.67 -17.70 -3.55
N ASP A 208 -14.08 -18.69 -4.21
CA ASP A 208 -13.01 -19.51 -3.62
C ASP A 208 -11.73 -18.67 -3.47
N ALA A 209 -11.08 -18.75 -2.31
CA ALA A 209 -9.83 -18.04 -2.01
C ALA A 209 -8.78 -18.19 -3.13
N LYS A 210 -8.67 -19.37 -3.74
CA LYS A 210 -7.74 -19.65 -4.84
C LYS A 210 -7.97 -18.78 -6.07
N ASN A 211 -9.20 -18.33 -6.29
CA ASN A 211 -9.58 -17.58 -7.49
C ASN A 211 -9.42 -16.07 -7.31
N TYR A 212 -9.73 -15.53 -6.13
CA TYR A 212 -9.72 -14.07 -5.94
C TYR A 212 -8.49 -13.54 -5.18
N CYS A 213 -7.88 -14.36 -4.29
CA CYS A 213 -6.72 -13.92 -3.52
C CYS A 213 -5.50 -13.55 -4.37
N PRO A 214 -5.13 -14.29 -5.44
CA PRO A 214 -3.96 -13.93 -6.26
C PRO A 214 -4.06 -12.52 -6.85
N HIS A 215 -5.24 -12.16 -7.36
CA HIS A 215 -5.52 -10.81 -7.86
C HIS A 215 -5.53 -9.76 -6.74
N LEU A 216 -6.14 -10.08 -5.60
CA LEU A 216 -6.19 -9.17 -4.44
C LEU A 216 -4.79 -8.91 -3.85
N ILE A 217 -3.96 -9.94 -3.72
CA ILE A 217 -2.57 -9.86 -3.28
C ILE A 217 -1.79 -8.88 -4.17
N THR A 218 -1.96 -9.02 -5.49
CA THR A 218 -1.30 -8.15 -6.46
C THR A 218 -1.74 -6.69 -6.29
N LYS A 219 -3.05 -6.45 -6.16
CA LYS A 219 -3.60 -5.12 -5.86
C LYS A 219 -3.03 -4.55 -4.56
N ILE A 220 -2.92 -5.35 -3.50
CA ILE A 220 -2.35 -4.92 -2.21
C ILE A 220 -0.87 -4.56 -2.35
N ASN A 221 -0.07 -5.34 -3.08
CA ASN A 221 1.33 -5.04 -3.34
C ASN A 221 1.52 -3.73 -4.13
N TYR A 222 0.67 -3.50 -5.13
CA TYR A 222 0.68 -2.24 -5.88
C TYR A 222 0.23 -1.07 -5.02
N PHE A 223 -0.82 -1.26 -4.22
CA PHE A 223 -1.29 -0.25 -3.29
C PHE A 223 -0.21 0.15 -2.30
N ARG A 224 0.50 -0.83 -1.72
CA ARG A 224 1.67 -0.61 -0.86
C ARG A 224 2.71 0.29 -1.53
N THR A 225 3.03 0.00 -2.78
CA THR A 225 4.04 0.75 -3.55
C THR A 225 3.61 2.18 -3.84
N LEU A 226 2.33 2.39 -4.19
CA LEU A 226 1.78 3.71 -4.47
C LEU A 226 1.71 4.57 -3.20
N ILE A 227 1.27 4.02 -2.06
CA ILE A 227 1.26 4.73 -0.77
C ILE A 227 2.66 5.13 -0.32
N TYR A 228 3.64 4.24 -0.48
CA TYR A 228 5.03 4.58 -0.22
C TYR A 228 5.53 5.71 -1.14
N THR A 229 5.21 5.64 -2.43
CA THR A 229 5.61 6.68 -3.41
C THR A 229 4.99 8.04 -3.08
N ILE A 230 3.72 8.07 -2.64
CA ILE A 230 3.07 9.29 -2.15
C ILE A 230 3.84 9.86 -0.97
N GLY A 231 4.14 9.04 0.04
CA GLY A 231 4.87 9.48 1.23
C GLY A 231 6.27 10.02 0.90
N CYS A 232 7.05 9.30 0.09
CA CYS A 232 8.39 9.76 -0.31
C CYS A 232 8.35 11.06 -1.12
N SER A 233 7.41 11.18 -2.06
CA SER A 233 7.27 12.40 -2.87
C SER A 233 6.81 13.57 -1.99
N PHE A 234 5.95 13.32 -1.01
CA PHE A 234 5.54 14.35 -0.05
C PHE A 234 6.71 14.79 0.84
N THR A 235 7.57 13.87 1.28
CA THR A 235 8.81 14.21 2.00
C THR A 235 9.75 15.07 1.13
N ALA A 236 9.99 14.70 -0.13
CA ALA A 236 10.84 15.47 -1.04
C ALA A 236 10.29 16.89 -1.31
N MET A 237 8.96 17.01 -1.45
CA MET A 237 8.29 18.29 -1.58
C MET A 237 8.53 19.18 -0.35
N LEU A 238 8.39 18.63 0.85
CA LEU A 238 8.64 19.35 2.10
C LEU A 238 10.11 19.81 2.21
N GLU A 239 11.06 18.94 1.91
CA GLU A 239 12.49 19.27 1.92
C GLU A 239 12.81 20.42 0.96
N THR A 240 12.23 20.40 -0.24
CA THR A 240 12.37 21.47 -1.23
C THR A 240 11.84 22.81 -0.69
N ILE A 241 10.70 22.80 0.01
CA ILE A 241 10.12 23.99 0.64
C ILE A 241 11.01 24.49 1.79
N PHE A 242 11.50 23.59 2.64
CA PHE A 242 12.30 23.93 3.83
C PHE A 242 13.62 24.60 3.46
N LEU A 243 14.28 24.13 2.41
CA LEU A 243 15.54 24.68 1.93
C LEU A 243 15.41 26.13 1.45
N LYS A 244 14.21 26.59 1.06
CA LYS A 244 14.02 27.86 0.34
C LYS A 244 13.15 28.89 1.07
N VAL A 245 12.18 28.46 1.87
CA VAL A 245 11.18 29.34 2.53
C VAL A 245 11.47 29.53 4.04
N ALA A 246 12.46 28.80 4.57
CA ALA A 246 12.83 28.62 5.97
C ALA A 246 11.99 27.55 6.70
N TYR A 247 12.70 26.54 7.21
CA TYR A 247 12.16 25.36 7.91
C TYR A 247 11.21 25.72 9.07
N GLU A 248 11.50 26.76 9.84
CA GLU A 248 10.74 27.15 11.03
C GLU A 248 9.30 27.57 10.74
N ARG A 249 9.02 27.99 9.49
CA ARG A 249 7.71 28.51 9.09
C ARG A 249 6.72 27.43 8.67
N CYS A 250 7.16 26.19 8.48
CA CYS A 250 6.29 25.10 8.06
C CYS A 250 5.82 24.26 9.25
N GLU A 251 4.51 24.03 9.31
CA GLU A 251 3.83 23.30 10.39
C GLU A 251 4.13 21.79 10.39
N ILE A 252 4.41 21.22 9.21
CA ILE A 252 4.52 19.78 9.00
C ILE A 252 5.99 19.39 8.89
N ARG A 253 6.35 18.26 9.48
CA ARG A 253 7.72 17.74 9.46
C ARG A 253 7.79 16.42 8.69
N SER A 254 8.86 16.22 7.92
CA SER A 254 9.15 14.96 7.22
C SER A 254 9.18 13.76 8.18
N LYS A 255 9.54 13.98 9.46
CA LYS A 255 9.50 12.96 10.51
C LYS A 255 8.11 12.34 10.68
N GLN A 256 7.04 13.13 10.60
CA GLN A 256 5.66 12.65 10.74
C GLN A 256 5.29 11.70 9.58
N ILE A 257 5.71 12.03 8.36
CA ILE A 257 5.51 11.16 7.19
C ILE A 257 6.32 9.87 7.34
N ASN A 258 7.59 9.97 7.77
CA ASN A 258 8.44 8.81 7.99
C ASN A 258 7.89 7.87 9.08
N GLU A 259 7.27 8.40 10.14
CA GLU A 259 6.59 7.61 11.16
C GLU A 259 5.39 6.83 10.59
N ILE A 260 4.64 7.41 9.65
CA ILE A 260 3.58 6.69 8.94
C ILE A 260 4.20 5.58 8.08
N LEU A 261 5.24 5.88 7.30
CA LEU A 261 5.88 4.92 6.40
C LEU A 261 6.58 3.76 7.12
N LYS A 262 7.00 3.92 8.38
CA LYS A 262 7.49 2.81 9.22
C LYS A 262 6.45 1.72 9.45
N ASN A 263 5.16 2.05 9.35
CA ASN A 263 4.07 1.08 9.52
C ASN A 263 3.66 0.41 8.20
N LEU A 264 4.46 0.55 7.14
CA LEU A 264 4.18 -0.08 5.86
C LEU A 264 4.18 -1.61 6.01
N PRO A 265 3.07 -2.29 5.69
CA PRO A 265 3.01 -3.73 5.88
C PRO A 265 3.98 -4.47 4.94
N PRO A 266 4.41 -5.69 5.28
CA PRO A 266 5.30 -6.47 4.44
C PRO A 266 4.65 -6.85 3.10
N GLN A 267 5.43 -6.86 2.03
CA GLN A 267 4.98 -7.26 0.70
C GLN A 267 4.70 -8.78 0.65
N PHE A 268 3.71 -9.19 -0.15
CA PHE A 268 3.56 -10.59 -0.52
C PHE A 268 4.64 -10.99 -1.54
N LEU A 269 5.24 -12.17 -1.35
CA LEU A 269 6.31 -12.68 -2.23
C LEU A 269 5.83 -13.07 -3.62
N TYR A 270 4.57 -13.49 -3.74
CA TYR A 270 3.97 -13.92 -4.99
C TYR A 270 2.91 -12.89 -5.39
N ALA A 271 3.08 -12.29 -6.56
CA ALA A 271 2.06 -11.46 -7.20
C ALA A 271 1.90 -11.96 -8.63
N GLU A 272 0.65 -12.00 -9.11
CA GLU A 272 0.38 -12.26 -10.51
C GLU A 272 0.71 -11.02 -11.35
N ASN A 273 1.06 -11.22 -12.61
CA ASN A 273 1.23 -10.12 -13.54
C ASN A 273 -0.14 -9.53 -13.90
N TYR A 274 -0.52 -8.43 -13.27
CA TYR A 274 -1.71 -7.67 -13.63
C TYR A 274 -1.43 -6.86 -14.90
N ARG A 275 -2.06 -7.23 -16.03
CA ARG A 275 -1.70 -6.73 -17.37
C ARG A 275 -2.52 -5.54 -17.89
N LYS A 276 -3.38 -4.92 -17.07
CA LYS A 276 -4.27 -3.83 -17.50
C LYS A 276 -4.08 -2.57 -16.64
N LEU A 277 -2.84 -2.06 -16.61
CA LEU A 277 -2.55 -0.74 -16.05
C LEU A 277 -1.90 0.14 -17.12
N SER A 278 -2.14 1.44 -17.01
CA SER A 278 -1.56 2.49 -17.83
C SER A 278 -0.04 2.45 -17.70
N ARG A 279 0.64 2.90 -18.77
CA ARG A 279 2.10 2.96 -18.78
C ARG A 279 2.66 3.78 -17.61
N ARG A 280 1.93 4.82 -17.19
CA ARG A 280 2.31 5.69 -16.09
C ARG A 280 2.24 4.97 -14.74
N THR A 281 1.13 4.30 -14.46
CA THR A 281 1.00 3.49 -13.25
C THR A 281 2.04 2.37 -13.22
N MET A 282 2.26 1.68 -14.35
CA MET A 282 3.30 0.64 -14.44
C MET A 282 4.68 1.19 -14.09
N LYS A 283 5.03 2.39 -14.58
CA LYS A 283 6.31 3.05 -14.27
C LYS A 283 6.47 3.36 -12.78
N LEU A 284 5.39 3.73 -12.08
CA LEU A 284 5.43 3.95 -10.64
C LEU A 284 5.65 2.65 -9.85
N LEU A 285 5.25 1.52 -10.42
CA LEU A 285 5.33 0.20 -9.79
C LEU A 285 6.65 -0.54 -10.06
N GLU A 286 7.52 -0.03 -10.94
CA GLU A 286 8.81 -0.64 -11.30
C GLU A 286 9.77 -0.81 -10.10
N CYS A 287 9.72 0.12 -9.14
CA CYS A 287 10.64 0.17 -8.01
C CYS A 287 9.87 0.10 -6.67
N PRO A 288 9.37 -1.08 -6.28
CA PRO A 288 8.64 -1.24 -5.02
C PRO A 288 9.55 -1.00 -3.80
N PRO A 289 8.99 -0.52 -2.67
CA PRO A 289 9.75 -0.33 -1.45
C PRO A 289 10.34 -1.65 -0.94
N LYS A 290 11.56 -1.58 -0.38
CA LYS A 290 12.23 -2.73 0.23
C LYS A 290 11.33 -3.41 1.27
N ASN A 291 11.49 -4.72 1.42
CA ASN A 291 10.75 -5.52 2.38
C ASN A 291 11.66 -5.71 3.61
N ASP A 292 11.59 -4.76 4.55
CA ASP A 292 12.46 -4.74 5.74
C ASP A 292 12.21 -5.95 6.68
N HIS A 293 11.04 -6.58 6.54
CA HIS A 293 10.65 -7.79 7.26
C HIS A 293 10.53 -8.97 6.29
N SER A 294 11.62 -9.32 5.62
CA SER A 294 11.73 -10.62 4.97
C SER A 294 12.20 -11.65 5.99
N PHE A 295 11.50 -12.78 6.09
CA PHE A 295 12.05 -13.93 6.80
C PHE A 295 13.29 -14.38 6.03
N PRO A 296 14.44 -14.61 6.67
CA PRO A 296 15.56 -15.27 6.00
C PRO A 296 15.04 -16.63 5.55
N MET A 297 14.83 -16.78 4.24
CA MET A 297 14.55 -18.08 3.64
C MET A 297 15.73 -18.97 4.00
N ILE A 298 15.48 -20.02 4.78
CA ILE A 298 16.47 -21.06 5.02
C ILE A 298 16.85 -21.59 3.64
N SER A 299 18.02 -21.21 3.16
CA SER A 299 18.62 -21.70 1.93
C SER A 299 19.17 -23.11 2.17
N SER A 300 18.31 -24.07 2.52
CA SER A 300 18.72 -25.46 2.69
C SER A 300 17.64 -26.45 2.27
N ILE A 301 17.21 -26.38 1.02
CA ILE A 301 16.95 -27.60 0.25
C ILE A 301 17.57 -27.38 -1.13
N ARG A 302 18.90 -27.33 -1.15
CA ARG A 302 19.65 -27.58 -2.37
C ARG A 302 19.46 -29.08 -2.60
N ASN A 303 18.56 -29.43 -3.52
CA ASN A 303 18.43 -30.79 -4.01
C ASN A 303 19.81 -31.25 -4.50
N ASP A 304 20.44 -32.16 -3.75
CA ASP A 304 21.59 -32.92 -4.19
C ASP A 304 21.14 -33.90 -5.28
N THR A 305 21.06 -33.40 -6.50
CA THR A 305 21.12 -34.23 -7.71
C THR A 305 22.40 -33.87 -8.47
N LYS A 306 23.55 -34.17 -7.85
CA LYS A 306 24.79 -34.31 -8.61
C LYS A 306 24.80 -35.66 -9.30
N THR A 307 24.30 -35.63 -10.52
CA THR A 307 24.54 -36.61 -11.58
C THR A 307 26.03 -36.93 -11.64
N LYS A 308 26.37 -38.19 -11.39
CA LYS A 308 27.71 -38.75 -11.60
C LYS A 308 28.15 -38.46 -13.04
N SER A 309 29.18 -37.66 -13.21
CA SER A 309 30.03 -37.73 -14.40
C SER A 309 31.49 -37.73 -13.97
N SER A 310 32.12 -38.83 -14.32
CA SER A 310 33.51 -39.19 -14.09
C SER A 310 34.48 -38.28 -14.83
N SER A 311 35.52 -37.82 -14.16
CA SER A 311 36.86 -37.74 -14.77
C SER A 311 37.93 -37.80 -13.68
N LYS A 312 38.70 -38.89 -13.72
CA LYS A 312 39.94 -39.10 -12.98
C LYS A 312 40.97 -38.04 -13.41
N LYS A 313 41.65 -37.41 -12.46
CA LYS A 313 43.08 -37.05 -12.59
C LYS A 313 43.75 -37.11 -11.22
N GLN A 314 44.72 -38.03 -11.14
CA GLN A 314 45.58 -38.33 -10.00
C GLN A 314 46.43 -37.11 -9.64
N LYS A 315 46.55 -36.81 -8.33
CA LYS A 315 47.57 -35.89 -7.80
C LYS A 315 48.84 -36.70 -7.48
N ALA A 316 49.97 -36.28 -8.04
CA ALA A 316 51.31 -36.69 -7.59
C ALA A 316 51.71 -35.86 -6.34
N PRO A 317 52.49 -36.43 -5.40
CA PRO A 317 52.89 -35.74 -4.18
C PRO A 317 54.15 -34.90 -4.42
N ILE A 318 54.15 -33.66 -3.95
CA ILE A 318 55.38 -32.85 -3.84
C ILE A 318 55.90 -32.98 -2.41
N ALA A 319 57.09 -33.58 -2.32
CA ALA A 319 57.91 -33.66 -1.14
C ALA A 319 58.54 -32.29 -0.84
N THR A 320 58.51 -31.87 0.42
CA THR A 320 59.44 -30.87 0.94
C THR A 320 60.24 -31.50 2.06
N LYS A 321 61.53 -31.69 1.78
CA LYS A 321 62.55 -32.12 2.73
C LYS A 321 62.74 -31.06 3.81
N SER A 322 62.82 -31.57 5.03
CA SER A 322 63.48 -31.06 6.23
C SER A 322 64.84 -30.42 5.99
N GLU A 323 65.27 -29.54 6.90
CA GLU A 323 66.51 -29.54 7.72
C GLU A 323 66.58 -28.16 8.42
N LYS A 324 67.05 -27.94 9.66
CA LYS A 324 67.58 -28.74 10.78
C LYS A 324 67.80 -27.77 11.98
N TYR A 325 67.64 -28.30 13.20
CA TYR A 325 68.49 -28.12 14.42
C TYR A 325 68.46 -26.73 15.12
N GLN A 326 68.47 -26.57 16.45
CA GLN A 326 69.09 -27.36 17.53
C GLN A 326 68.56 -26.98 18.95
N SER A 327 68.61 -27.95 19.86
CA SER A 327 68.97 -27.91 21.30
C SER A 327 68.28 -26.95 22.29
N ARG A 328 67.50 -27.48 23.23
CA ARG A 328 67.97 -28.09 24.50
C ARG A 328 66.87 -28.90 25.16
#